data_AF-A0A1Q8A8K5-F1
#
_entry.id   AF-A0A1Q8A8K5-F1
#
_cell.length_a   1.000
_cell.length_b   1.000
_cell.length_c   1.000
_cell.angle_alpha   90.00
_cell.angle_beta   90.00
_cell.angle_gamma   90.00
#
_symmetry.space_group_name_H-M   'P 1'
#
loop_
_entity.id
_entity.type
_entity.pdbx_description
1 polymer ?
#
loop_
_entity_poly.entity_id
_entity_poly.type
_entity_poly.pdbx_seq_one_letter_code
_entity_poly.pdbx_strand_id
1 'polypeptide(L)'
;MSIYAMGRGGPPVAGATTLGLFLCLVQRKFLGGESTYLDQLDFSLLKLGKSVVANVLTYGWSLSSFWENPYTKILRDIIFIAVTCLALLAYFRRVKTTPRIYEIFLPIYLAVVLLWPNPGGARYLIPIVPLYVYYSLEGTEILKRWLQIRRTEAILVPLLVLIFVSYGAEFAHSDFGPFKEGIGKKETIELFSFIKSNTSPKDVFIFRKPRALALFTGRSASVYPESQIGTEVCRYSQTIGATYLIKAPAIDDPNFDEFLIKELPAKQLVFANSDFRVFHIRSDDLERCAAKEASANSPPFALTRTPSSR
;
A
#
# COMPACT_ATOMS: atom_id res chain seq x y z
N MET A 1 27.10 26.20 35.74
CA MET A 1 27.51 24.79 35.64
C MET A 1 26.42 23.98 36.34
N SER A 2 25.40 23.53 35.61
CA SER A 2 24.27 22.77 36.17
C SER A 2 24.06 21.54 35.30
N ILE A 3 24.40 20.39 35.86
CA ILE A 3 24.31 19.07 35.24
C ILE A 3 22.84 18.65 35.32
N TYR A 4 22.17 18.61 34.17
CA TYR A 4 20.83 18.01 34.05
C TYR A 4 20.97 16.50 34.23
N ALA A 5 20.52 16.02 35.38
CA ALA A 5 20.41 14.61 35.71
C ALA A 5 19.38 13.95 34.77
N MET A 6 19.88 13.16 33.81
CA MET A 6 19.11 12.11 33.15
C MET A 6 18.81 11.01 34.17
N GLY A 7 17.66 11.09 34.83
CA GLY A 7 17.20 10.04 35.72
C GLY A 7 15.68 10.02 35.76
N ARG A 8 15.07 9.06 35.05
CA ARG A 8 13.76 8.41 35.29
C ARG A 8 13.12 7.90 33.99
N GLY A 9 13.69 6.85 33.40
CA GLY A 9 13.05 6.10 32.31
C GLY A 9 13.21 4.58 32.35
N GLY A 10 13.94 4.03 33.34
CA GLY A 10 14.44 2.64 33.29
C GLY A 10 13.42 1.52 33.57
N PRO A 11 12.67 1.54 34.68
CA PRO A 11 11.80 0.41 35.05
C PRO A 11 10.44 0.32 34.33
N PRO A 12 9.66 1.41 34.18
CA PRO A 12 8.28 1.29 33.67
C PRO A 12 8.25 1.07 32.15
N VAL A 13 9.25 1.57 31.41
CA VAL A 13 9.36 1.38 29.95
C VAL A 13 9.72 -0.06 29.63
N ALA A 14 10.63 -0.67 30.40
CA ALA A 14 10.97 -2.07 30.26
C ALA A 14 9.76 -2.97 30.54
N GLY A 15 9.03 -2.70 31.63
CA GLY A 15 7.80 -3.43 31.98
C GLY A 15 6.68 -3.30 30.93
N ALA A 16 6.49 -2.11 30.36
CA ALA A 16 5.52 -1.91 29.29
C ALA A 16 5.92 -2.64 28.00
N THR A 17 7.21 -2.64 27.66
CA THR A 17 7.73 -3.34 26.47
C THR A 17 7.57 -4.85 26.60
N THR A 18 7.92 -5.42 27.77
CA THR A 18 7.78 -6.87 28.00
C THR A 18 6.33 -7.31 28.01
N LEU A 19 5.44 -6.54 28.65
CA LEU A 19 4.00 -6.82 28.62
C LEU A 19 3.44 -6.73 27.20
N GLY A 20 3.84 -5.72 26.42
CA GLY A 20 3.45 -5.57 25.03
C GLY A 20 3.88 -6.75 24.16
N LEU A 21 5.14 -7.17 24.26
CA LEU A 21 5.66 -8.35 23.56
C LEU A 21 4.93 -9.63 23.96
N PHE A 22 4.65 -9.81 25.25
CA PHE A 22 3.89 -10.95 25.75
C PHE A 22 2.47 -10.99 25.18
N LEU A 23 1.76 -9.85 25.17
CA LEU A 23 0.42 -9.76 24.58
C LEU A 23 0.43 -10.05 23.08
N CYS A 24 1.44 -9.56 22.34
CA CYS A 24 1.61 -9.89 20.92
C CYS A 24 1.80 -11.41 20.69
N LEU A 25 2.57 -12.08 21.55
CA LEU A 25 2.78 -13.53 21.47
C LEU A 25 1.51 -14.33 21.80
N VAL A 26 0.74 -13.88 22.80
CA VAL A 26 -0.56 -14.47 23.15
C VAL A 26 -1.55 -14.30 22.00
N GLN A 27 -1.66 -13.10 21.43
CA GLN A 27 -2.49 -12.83 20.25
C GLN A 27 -2.11 -13.75 19.09
N ARG A 28 -0.81 -13.87 18.77
CA ARG A 28 -0.34 -14.75 17.70
C ARG A 28 -0.73 -16.22 17.92
N LYS A 29 -0.69 -16.70 19.16
CA LYS A 29 -0.96 -18.12 19.47
C LYS A 29 -2.45 -18.46 19.50
N PHE A 30 -3.29 -17.55 19.98
CA PHE A 30 -4.70 -17.85 20.26
C PHE A 30 -5.69 -17.31 19.24
N LEU A 31 -5.36 -16.25 18.50
CA LEU A 31 -6.32 -15.58 17.61
C LEU A 31 -6.22 -16.01 16.15
N GLY A 32 -5.32 -16.93 15.80
CA GLY A 32 -5.09 -17.37 14.42
C GLY A 32 -4.39 -16.28 13.61
N GLY A 33 -3.28 -16.64 12.96
CA GLY A 33 -2.59 -15.73 12.07
C GLY A 33 -3.33 -15.64 10.74
N GLU A 34 -4.11 -14.58 10.54
CA GLU A 34 -4.11 -13.96 9.20
C GLU A 34 -2.65 -13.71 8.82
N SER A 35 -2.31 -13.84 7.53
CA SER A 35 -0.94 -13.68 7.01
C SER A 35 -0.24 -12.51 7.73
N THR A 36 0.72 -12.87 8.58
CA THR A 36 1.35 -11.88 9.45
C THR A 36 2.20 -10.98 8.56
N TYR A 37 2.36 -9.70 8.89
CA TYR A 37 3.28 -8.82 8.14
C TYR A 37 4.71 -9.38 8.02
N LEU A 38 5.10 -10.26 8.94
CA LEU A 38 6.35 -11.01 8.88
C LEU A 38 6.39 -12.06 7.77
N ASP A 39 5.25 -12.64 7.37
CA ASP A 39 5.15 -13.61 6.28
C ASP A 39 5.36 -12.93 4.91
N GLN A 40 5.20 -11.60 4.85
CA GLN A 40 5.56 -10.80 3.68
C GLN A 40 7.09 -10.61 3.58
N LEU A 41 7.83 -10.75 4.68
CA LEU A 41 9.29 -10.60 4.71
C LEU A 41 9.98 -11.92 4.38
N ASP A 42 10.53 -12.01 3.18
CA ASP A 42 11.42 -13.11 2.81
C ASP A 42 12.84 -12.80 3.33
N PHE A 43 13.27 -13.50 4.39
CA PHE A 43 14.57 -13.33 5.03
C PHE A 43 15.75 -13.93 4.25
N SER A 44 15.55 -14.38 3.01
CA SER A 44 16.67 -14.75 2.14
C SER A 44 17.57 -13.54 1.88
N LEU A 45 18.81 -13.56 2.38
CA LEU A 45 19.78 -12.46 2.29
C LEU A 45 19.94 -11.90 0.86
N LEU A 46 19.92 -12.78 -0.14
CA LEU A 46 20.07 -12.38 -1.54
C LEU A 46 18.83 -11.68 -2.09
N LYS A 47 17.62 -12.11 -1.67
CA LYS A 47 16.37 -11.43 -2.04
C LYS A 47 16.24 -10.10 -1.29
N LEU A 48 16.57 -10.08 0.00
CA LEU A 48 16.55 -8.89 0.84
C LEU A 48 17.50 -7.82 0.29
N GLY A 49 18.72 -8.19 -0.11
CA GLY A 49 19.66 -7.27 -0.77
C GLY A 49 19.11 -6.69 -2.08
N LYS A 50 18.50 -7.53 -2.94
CA LYS A 50 17.84 -7.08 -4.17
C LYS A 50 16.68 -6.13 -3.88
N SER A 51 15.83 -6.45 -2.90
CA SER A 51 14.71 -5.60 -2.49
C SER A 51 15.18 -4.26 -1.95
N VAL A 52 16.23 -4.23 -1.12
CA VAL A 52 16.81 -2.98 -0.61
C VAL A 52 17.32 -2.11 -1.75
N VAL A 53 18.06 -2.65 -2.71
CA VAL A 53 18.56 -1.88 -3.86
C VAL A 53 17.40 -1.35 -4.71
N ALA A 54 16.41 -2.18 -5.01
CA ALA A 54 15.22 -1.77 -5.74
C ALA A 54 14.45 -0.67 -5.01
N ASN A 55 14.35 -0.76 -3.68
CA ASN A 55 13.71 0.23 -2.84
C ASN A 55 14.51 1.54 -2.78
N VAL A 56 15.84 1.50 -2.67
CA VAL A 56 16.68 2.70 -2.73
C VAL A 56 16.43 3.47 -4.04
N LEU A 57 16.37 2.77 -5.17
CA LEU A 57 16.08 3.39 -6.47
C LEU A 57 14.64 3.92 -6.53
N THR A 58 13.66 3.13 -6.08
CA THR A 58 12.24 3.49 -6.10
C THR A 58 11.96 4.72 -5.23
N TYR A 59 12.49 4.75 -4.01
CA TYR A 59 12.32 5.88 -3.10
C TYR A 59 13.19 7.06 -3.48
N GLY A 60 14.38 6.85 -4.05
CA GLY A 60 15.18 7.93 -4.63
C GLY A 60 14.43 8.64 -5.75
N TRP A 61 13.79 7.88 -6.65
CA TRP A 61 12.95 8.43 -7.70
C TRP A 61 11.67 9.07 -7.16
N SER A 62 11.03 8.45 -6.16
CA SER A 62 9.86 9.04 -5.46
C SER A 62 10.21 10.32 -4.71
N LEU A 63 11.46 10.49 -4.27
CA LEU A 63 11.93 11.71 -3.63
C LEU A 63 12.26 12.78 -4.68
N SER A 64 12.71 12.39 -5.87
CA SER A 64 12.95 13.34 -6.96
C SER A 64 11.66 13.83 -7.63
N SER A 65 10.57 13.05 -7.60
CA SER A 65 9.25 13.49 -8.09
C SER A 65 8.64 14.61 -7.26
N PHE A 66 9.14 14.91 -6.04
CA PHE A 66 8.75 16.15 -5.35
C PHE A 66 9.25 17.41 -6.09
N TRP A 67 10.19 17.27 -7.02
CA TRP A 67 10.77 18.37 -7.79
C TRP A 67 10.41 18.27 -9.28
N GLU A 68 9.30 17.60 -9.60
CA GLU A 68 8.88 17.31 -10.98
C GLU A 68 8.77 18.59 -11.82
N ASN A 69 9.16 18.48 -13.09
CA ASN A 69 9.04 19.53 -14.08
C ASN A 69 8.66 18.88 -15.42
N PRO A 70 7.53 19.29 -16.03
CA PRO A 70 7.00 18.61 -17.21
C PRO A 70 7.83 18.88 -18.47
N TYR A 71 8.58 19.99 -18.49
CA TYR A 71 9.39 20.39 -19.64
C TYR A 71 10.79 19.78 -19.62
N THR A 72 11.43 19.71 -18.44
CA THR A 72 12.85 19.35 -18.33
C THR A 72 13.16 18.46 -17.12
N LYS A 73 13.42 17.17 -17.39
CA LYS A 73 13.89 16.22 -16.35
C LYS A 73 15.22 16.64 -15.72
N ILE A 74 16.07 17.33 -16.47
CA ILE A 74 17.36 17.86 -16.00
C ILE A 74 17.15 18.83 -14.84
N LEU A 75 16.14 19.70 -14.91
CA LEU A 75 15.89 20.68 -13.85
C LEU A 75 15.44 19.99 -12.55
N ARG A 76 14.55 18.99 -12.65
CA ARG A 76 14.19 18.11 -11.52
C ARG A 76 15.44 17.50 -10.89
N ASP A 77 16.31 16.91 -11.70
CA ASP A 77 17.51 16.22 -11.22
C ASP A 77 18.52 17.20 -10.57
N ILE A 78 18.69 18.39 -11.14
CA ILE A 78 19.53 19.45 -10.54
C ILE A 78 19.00 19.88 -9.18
N ILE A 79 17.70 20.17 -9.06
CA ILE A 79 17.08 20.57 -7.80
C ILE A 79 17.22 19.43 -6.78
N PHE A 80 16.88 18.20 -7.18
CA PHE A 80 16.99 17.02 -6.33
C PHE A 80 18.42 16.80 -5.80
N ILE A 81 19.43 16.85 -6.67
CA ILE A 81 20.83 16.69 -6.28
C ILE A 81 21.26 17.83 -5.36
N ALA A 82 20.95 19.08 -5.69
CA ALA A 82 21.33 20.22 -4.86
C ALA A 82 20.73 20.14 -3.46
N VAL A 83 19.41 19.90 -3.35
CA VAL A 83 18.70 19.80 -2.06
C VAL A 83 19.18 18.60 -1.26
N THR A 84 19.44 17.46 -1.92
CA THR A 84 19.96 16.24 -1.27
C THR A 84 21.38 16.44 -0.75
N CYS A 85 22.27 17.07 -1.52
CA CYS A 85 23.63 17.36 -1.09
C CYS A 85 23.65 18.28 0.14
N LEU A 86 22.80 19.31 0.16
CA LEU A 86 22.64 20.19 1.32
C LEU A 86 22.13 19.43 2.55
N ALA A 87 21.12 18.57 2.38
CA ALA A 87 20.57 17.76 3.46
C ALA A 87 21.61 16.79 4.04
N LEU A 88 22.32 16.05 3.17
CA LEU A 88 23.37 15.12 3.59
C LEU A 88 24.50 15.84 4.31
N LEU A 89 24.92 17.01 3.81
CA LEU A 89 25.96 17.82 4.43
C LEU A 89 25.60 18.19 5.88
N ALA A 90 24.39 18.69 6.11
CA ALA A 90 23.93 19.04 7.45
C ALA A 90 23.77 17.82 8.35
N TYR A 91 23.16 16.74 7.83
CA TYR A 91 22.97 15.49 8.55
C TYR A 91 24.31 14.91 9.05
N PHE A 92 25.29 14.75 8.16
CA PHE A 92 26.59 14.20 8.55
C PHE A 92 27.37 15.11 9.51
N ARG A 93 27.23 16.45 9.38
CA ARG A 93 27.79 17.38 10.36
C ARG A 93 27.14 17.20 11.73
N ARG A 94 25.81 17.04 11.79
CA ARG A 94 25.06 16.85 13.03
C ARG A 94 25.41 15.54 13.73
N VAL A 95 25.45 14.43 12.99
CA VAL A 95 25.86 13.12 13.49
C VAL A 95 27.24 13.18 14.15
N LYS A 96 28.19 13.92 13.55
CA LYS A 96 29.56 14.05 14.08
C LYS A 96 29.71 14.99 15.28
N THR A 97 28.79 15.93 15.47
CA THR A 97 28.95 17.00 16.47
C THR A 97 28.00 16.86 17.65
N THR A 98 26.70 16.77 17.38
CA THR A 98 25.64 16.78 18.39
C THR A 98 24.44 15.96 17.89
N PRO A 99 24.54 14.62 17.85
CA PRO A 99 23.42 13.79 17.42
C PRO A 99 22.22 13.98 18.35
N ARG A 100 21.04 14.20 17.77
CA ARG A 100 19.76 14.27 18.48
C ARG A 100 18.94 13.05 18.12
N ILE A 101 17.71 13.01 18.63
CA ILE A 101 16.76 11.94 18.35
C ILE A 101 16.48 11.80 16.84
N TYR A 102 16.57 12.88 16.06
CA TYR A 102 16.29 12.87 14.62
C TYR A 102 17.34 12.10 13.81
N GLU A 103 18.62 12.19 14.20
CA GLU A 103 19.73 11.47 13.60
C GLU A 103 19.69 9.96 13.91
N ILE A 104 18.94 9.56 14.93
CA ILE A 104 18.67 8.16 15.26
C ILE A 104 17.39 7.69 14.55
N PHE A 105 16.34 8.50 14.57
CA PHE A 105 15.05 8.21 13.94
C PHE A 105 15.18 7.99 12.44
N LEU A 106 15.87 8.89 11.73
CA LEU A 106 15.96 8.87 10.27
C LEU A 106 16.54 7.54 9.72
N PRO A 107 17.72 7.05 10.16
CA PRO A 107 18.27 5.80 9.65
C PRO A 107 17.44 4.58 10.06
N ILE A 108 16.82 4.57 11.25
CA ILE A 108 15.95 3.47 11.68
C ILE A 108 14.68 3.42 10.81
N TYR A 109 14.04 4.57 10.59
CA TYR A 109 12.86 4.67 9.75
C TYR A 109 13.17 4.27 8.30
N LEU A 110 14.25 4.80 7.73
CA LEU A 110 14.70 4.43 6.40
C LEU A 110 15.04 2.94 6.30
N ALA A 111 15.65 2.33 7.32
CA ALA A 111 15.90 0.89 7.32
C ALA A 111 14.60 0.09 7.22
N VAL A 112 13.56 0.44 7.98
CA VAL A 112 12.25 -0.23 7.88
C VAL A 112 11.64 -0.05 6.49
N VAL A 113 11.66 1.16 5.95
CA VAL A 113 11.11 1.47 4.62
C VAL A 113 11.86 0.75 3.50
N LEU A 114 13.19 0.65 3.59
CA LEU A 114 14.04 -0.02 2.61
C LEU A 114 13.96 -1.55 2.68
N LEU A 115 13.67 -2.11 3.86
CA LEU A 115 13.46 -3.55 4.04
C LEU A 115 12.06 -3.99 3.63
N TRP A 116 11.12 -3.07 3.47
CA TRP A 116 9.74 -3.39 3.18
C TRP A 116 9.57 -3.93 1.74
N PRO A 117 8.94 -5.10 1.54
CA PRO A 117 8.93 -5.79 0.25
C PRO A 117 7.98 -5.15 -0.78
N ASN A 118 6.94 -4.46 -0.31
CA ASN A 118 5.93 -3.84 -1.17
C ASN A 118 6.05 -2.30 -1.14
N PRO A 119 6.74 -1.68 -2.12
CA PRO A 119 7.02 -0.26 -2.09
C PRO A 119 5.71 0.55 -2.07
N GLY A 120 5.48 1.30 -1.00
CA GLY A 120 4.29 2.15 -0.87
C GLY A 120 4.31 3.41 -1.72
N GLY A 121 5.38 3.61 -2.51
CA GLY A 121 5.66 4.84 -3.23
C GLY A 121 6.01 6.00 -2.27
N ALA A 122 5.80 7.23 -2.76
CA ALA A 122 6.17 8.47 -2.05
C ALA A 122 5.53 8.62 -0.65
N ARG A 123 4.45 7.90 -0.35
CA ARG A 123 3.76 8.00 0.96
C ARG A 123 4.63 7.58 2.13
N TYR A 124 5.59 6.67 1.91
CA TYR A 124 6.56 6.27 2.94
C TYR A 124 7.68 7.29 3.12
N LEU A 125 7.74 8.36 2.31
CA LEU A 125 8.71 9.44 2.49
C LEU A 125 8.10 10.62 3.25
N ILE A 126 6.78 10.70 3.39
CA ILE A 126 6.10 11.80 4.08
C ILE A 126 6.70 12.10 5.47
N PRO A 127 7.00 11.10 6.33
CA PRO A 127 7.58 11.38 7.65
C PRO A 127 9.00 11.95 7.63
N ILE A 128 9.77 11.72 6.55
CA ILE A 128 11.14 12.21 6.43
C ILE A 128 11.23 13.54 5.69
N VAL A 129 10.21 13.94 4.93
CA VAL A 129 10.20 15.21 4.17
C VAL A 129 10.50 16.43 5.06
N PRO A 130 9.89 16.59 6.25
CA PRO A 130 10.21 17.73 7.12
C PRO A 130 11.68 17.76 7.56
N LEU A 131 12.25 16.59 7.88
CA LEU A 131 13.66 16.48 8.26
C LEU A 131 14.57 16.74 7.07
N TYR A 132 14.21 16.24 5.89
CA TYR A 132 14.92 16.47 4.65
C TYR A 132 15.02 17.97 4.33
N VAL A 133 13.88 18.69 4.37
CA VAL A 133 13.84 20.15 4.19
C VAL A 133 14.63 20.88 5.29
N TYR A 134 14.46 20.49 6.55
CA TYR A 134 15.21 21.06 7.68
C TYR A 134 16.73 20.95 7.47
N TYR A 135 17.22 19.76 7.12
CA TYR A 135 18.65 19.56 6.86
C TYR A 135 19.11 20.30 5.61
N SER A 136 18.31 20.40 4.56
CA SER A 136 18.66 21.21 3.38
C SER A 136 18.86 22.68 3.74
N LEU A 137 17.97 23.25 4.57
CA LEU A 137 18.09 24.63 5.06
C LEU A 137 19.35 24.81 5.93
N GLU A 138 19.59 23.91 6.89
CA GLU A 138 20.83 23.95 7.69
C GLU A 138 22.08 23.79 6.81
N GLY A 139 22.00 22.98 5.75
CA GLY A 139 23.05 22.79 4.76
C GLY A 139 23.45 24.07 4.06
N THR A 140 22.50 24.99 3.80
CA THR A 140 22.82 26.28 3.17
C THR A 140 23.67 27.18 4.06
N GLU A 141 23.48 27.14 5.38
CA GLU A 141 24.33 27.90 6.32
C GLU A 141 25.76 27.34 6.38
N ILE A 142 25.92 26.03 6.22
CA ILE A 142 27.24 25.40 6.12
C ILE A 142 27.90 25.80 4.80
N LEU A 143 27.18 25.66 3.69
CA LEU A 143 27.69 25.98 2.36
C LEU A 143 28.07 27.46 2.23
N LYS A 144 27.26 28.36 2.78
CA LYS A 144 27.54 29.79 2.87
C LYS A 144 28.90 30.08 3.51
N ARG A 145 29.21 29.43 4.63
CA ARG A 145 30.50 29.61 5.33
C ARG A 145 31.67 29.11 4.49
N TRP A 146 31.48 27.98 3.80
CA TRP A 146 32.50 27.41 2.93
C TRP A 146 32.78 28.27 1.69
N LEU A 147 31.73 28.77 1.05
CA LEU A 147 31.83 29.65 -0.12
C LEU A 147 32.09 31.12 0.24
N GLN A 148 32.28 31.44 1.53
CA GLN A 148 32.47 32.81 2.03
C GLN A 148 31.38 33.80 1.57
N ILE A 149 30.16 33.30 1.37
CA ILE A 149 29.01 34.11 0.95
C ILE A 149 28.51 34.90 2.16
N ARG A 150 28.28 36.21 1.97
CA ARG A 150 27.86 37.10 3.08
C ARG A 150 26.43 36.85 3.56
N ARG A 151 25.54 36.44 2.66
CA ARG A 151 24.08 36.37 2.85
C ARG A 151 23.53 35.01 2.40
N THR A 152 22.78 34.32 3.24
CA THR A 152 22.22 32.97 2.95
C THR A 152 21.22 33.04 1.78
N GLU A 153 20.58 34.20 1.62
CA GLU A 153 19.65 34.53 0.56
C GLU A 153 20.27 34.36 -0.83
N ALA A 154 21.59 34.54 -0.99
CA ALA A 154 22.26 34.33 -2.26
C ALA A 154 22.26 32.85 -2.72
N ILE A 155 21.99 31.91 -1.82
CA ILE A 155 21.81 30.48 -2.11
C ILE A 155 20.32 30.13 -2.16
N LEU A 156 19.56 30.59 -1.15
CA LEU A 156 18.16 30.23 -0.99
C LEU A 156 17.25 30.83 -2.05
N VAL A 157 17.47 32.11 -2.45
CA VAL A 157 16.60 32.76 -3.44
C VAL A 157 16.68 32.07 -4.80
N PRO A 158 17.87 31.81 -5.38
CA PRO A 158 17.95 31.05 -6.63
C PRO A 158 17.32 29.66 -6.52
N LEU A 159 17.55 28.94 -5.42
CA LEU A 159 16.98 27.61 -5.21
C LEU A 159 15.45 27.66 -5.15
N LEU A 160 14.87 28.62 -4.41
CA LEU A 160 13.43 28.82 -4.34
C LEU A 160 12.86 29.20 -5.69
N VAL A 161 13.52 30.09 -6.44
CA VAL A 161 13.08 30.45 -7.81
C VAL A 161 13.04 29.22 -8.70
N LEU A 162 14.06 28.36 -8.67
CA LEU A 162 14.06 27.11 -9.45
C LEU A 162 12.92 26.17 -9.03
N ILE A 163 12.66 26.03 -7.73
CA ILE A 163 11.55 25.24 -7.20
C ILE A 163 10.20 25.80 -7.66
N PHE A 164 9.98 27.11 -7.49
CA PHE A 164 8.73 27.77 -7.89
C PHE A 164 8.48 27.72 -9.39
N VAL A 165 9.53 27.87 -10.21
CA VAL A 165 9.43 27.73 -11.67
C VAL A 165 9.04 26.30 -12.05
N SER A 166 9.64 25.28 -11.41
CA SER A 166 9.28 23.88 -11.68
C SER A 166 7.86 23.55 -11.27
N TYR A 167 7.44 23.96 -10.07
CA TYR A 167 6.07 23.76 -9.63
C TYR A 167 5.06 24.54 -10.46
N GLY A 168 5.38 25.78 -10.84
CA GLY A 168 4.51 26.60 -11.70
C GLY A 168 4.35 25.97 -13.09
N ALA A 169 5.41 25.38 -13.64
CA ALA A 169 5.37 24.62 -14.87
C ALA A 169 4.47 23.39 -14.77
N GLU A 170 4.65 22.57 -13.73
CA GLU A 170 3.82 21.39 -13.49
C GLU A 170 2.35 21.76 -13.30
N PHE A 171 2.08 22.80 -12.51
CA PHE A 171 0.73 23.31 -12.29
C PHE A 171 0.09 23.81 -13.60
N ALA A 172 0.84 24.49 -14.46
CA ALA A 172 0.33 24.96 -15.74
C ALA A 172 0.04 23.83 -16.75
N HIS A 173 0.69 22.67 -16.61
CA HIS A 173 0.49 21.48 -17.46
C HIS A 173 -0.49 20.46 -16.89
N SER A 174 -0.76 20.53 -15.59
CA SER A 174 -1.66 19.61 -14.90
C SER A 174 -3.10 19.80 -15.39
N ASP A 175 -3.74 18.69 -15.80
CA ASP A 175 -5.16 18.66 -16.12
C ASP A 175 -5.97 18.60 -14.82
N PHE A 176 -6.41 19.76 -14.33
CA PHE A 176 -7.35 19.89 -13.22
C PHE A 176 -8.82 19.82 -13.66
N GLY A 177 -9.07 19.38 -14.89
CA GLY A 177 -10.42 19.15 -15.39
C GLY A 177 -11.15 18.03 -14.63
N PRO A 178 -12.41 17.76 -15.01
CA PRO A 178 -13.17 16.65 -14.42
C PRO A 178 -12.38 15.34 -14.54
N PHE A 179 -12.33 14.58 -13.44
CA PHE A 179 -11.69 13.26 -13.46
C PHE A 179 -12.30 12.40 -14.56
N LYS A 180 -11.49 12.05 -15.58
CA LYS A 180 -11.92 11.22 -16.72
C LYS A 180 -12.28 9.80 -16.28
N GLU A 181 -11.71 9.36 -15.17
CA GLU A 181 -11.93 8.06 -14.56
C GLU A 181 -12.48 8.20 -13.14
N GLY A 182 -13.28 7.23 -12.70
CA GLY A 182 -13.79 7.14 -11.33
C GLY A 182 -15.30 7.33 -11.20
N ILE A 183 -15.76 7.74 -10.01
CA ILE A 183 -17.17 7.69 -9.61
C ILE A 183 -18.12 8.57 -10.44
N GLY A 184 -17.59 9.61 -11.09
CA GLY A 184 -18.35 10.52 -11.95
C GLY A 184 -18.47 10.06 -13.40
N LYS A 185 -17.79 8.97 -13.78
CA LYS A 185 -17.82 8.43 -15.13
C LYS A 185 -19.20 7.83 -15.44
N LYS A 186 -19.67 8.00 -16.68
CA LYS A 186 -21.00 7.52 -17.13
C LYS A 186 -21.21 6.05 -16.78
N GLU A 187 -20.23 5.20 -17.05
CA GLU A 187 -20.26 3.78 -16.79
C GLU A 187 -20.42 3.45 -15.30
N THR A 188 -19.81 4.25 -14.41
CA THR A 188 -19.92 4.05 -12.96
C THR A 188 -21.30 4.48 -12.45
N ILE A 189 -21.83 5.58 -13.00
CA ILE A 189 -23.19 6.05 -12.68
C ILE A 189 -24.24 5.03 -13.14
N GLU A 190 -24.08 4.45 -14.33
CA GLU A 190 -24.94 3.38 -14.85
C GLU A 190 -24.92 2.16 -13.94
N LEU A 191 -23.73 1.72 -13.50
CA LEU A 191 -23.59 0.62 -12.55
C LEU A 191 -24.35 0.90 -11.24
N PHE A 192 -24.16 2.09 -10.65
CA PHE A 192 -24.83 2.46 -9.40
C PHE A 192 -26.35 2.55 -9.57
N SER A 193 -26.82 3.08 -10.69
CA SER A 193 -28.25 3.17 -11.02
C SER A 193 -28.87 1.79 -11.20
N PHE A 194 -28.19 0.90 -11.93
CA PHE A 194 -28.61 -0.48 -12.10
C PHE A 194 -28.76 -1.19 -10.76
N ILE A 195 -27.74 -1.12 -9.89
CA ILE A 195 -27.75 -1.78 -8.59
C ILE A 195 -28.88 -1.26 -7.71
N LYS A 196 -29.10 0.06 -7.65
CA LYS A 196 -30.21 0.62 -6.86
C LYS A 196 -31.58 0.13 -7.32
N SER A 197 -31.77 0.02 -8.63
CA SER A 197 -33.09 -0.20 -9.24
C SER A 197 -33.44 -1.68 -9.37
N ASN A 198 -32.43 -2.57 -9.44
CA ASN A 198 -32.62 -3.98 -9.78
C ASN A 198 -32.21 -4.96 -8.68
N THR A 199 -31.76 -4.48 -7.51
CA THR A 199 -31.35 -5.36 -6.40
C THR A 199 -31.99 -4.97 -5.08
N SER A 200 -32.11 -5.95 -4.20
CA SER A 200 -32.65 -5.82 -2.84
C SER A 200 -31.65 -5.16 -1.90
N PRO A 201 -32.11 -4.39 -0.90
CA PRO A 201 -31.24 -3.87 0.17
C PRO A 201 -30.49 -4.94 0.96
N LYS A 202 -30.96 -6.20 0.93
CA LYS A 202 -30.30 -7.34 1.61
C LYS A 202 -29.22 -8.00 0.76
N ASP A 203 -29.10 -7.64 -0.52
CA ASP A 203 -28.11 -8.22 -1.41
C ASP A 203 -26.70 -7.80 -1.03
N VAL A 204 -25.77 -8.75 -1.11
CA VAL A 204 -24.37 -8.56 -0.75
C VAL A 204 -23.51 -8.72 -2.00
N PHE A 205 -22.69 -7.70 -2.24
CA PHE A 205 -21.86 -7.61 -3.44
C PHE A 205 -20.40 -7.92 -3.12
N ILE A 206 -19.74 -8.64 -4.02
CA ILE A 206 -18.30 -8.75 -4.06
C ILE A 206 -17.77 -7.79 -5.12
N PHE A 207 -16.93 -6.85 -4.71
CA PHE A 207 -16.35 -5.84 -5.58
C PHE A 207 -15.05 -5.29 -5.03
N ARG A 208 -14.08 -4.97 -5.91
CA ARG A 208 -12.76 -4.46 -5.51
C ARG A 208 -12.79 -3.12 -4.75
N LYS A 209 -13.83 -2.30 -4.96
CA LYS A 209 -14.02 -1.01 -4.27
C LYS A 209 -15.32 -1.02 -3.44
N PRO A 210 -15.42 -1.85 -2.39
CA PRO A 210 -16.68 -2.10 -1.69
C PRO A 210 -17.22 -0.84 -0.99
N ARG A 211 -16.33 0.01 -0.47
CA ARG A 211 -16.71 1.25 0.22
C ARG A 211 -17.38 2.26 -0.72
N ALA A 212 -16.88 2.40 -1.95
CA ALA A 212 -17.50 3.28 -2.93
C ALA A 212 -18.89 2.74 -3.33
N LEU A 213 -18.98 1.44 -3.60
CA LEU A 213 -20.26 0.80 -3.93
C LEU A 213 -21.29 1.00 -2.82
N ALA A 214 -20.93 0.70 -1.57
CA ALA A 214 -21.81 0.87 -0.43
C ALA A 214 -22.25 2.31 -0.23
N LEU A 215 -21.32 3.28 -0.34
CA LEU A 215 -21.63 4.70 -0.21
C LEU A 215 -22.64 5.17 -1.26
N PHE A 216 -22.44 4.79 -2.53
CA PHE A 216 -23.25 5.30 -3.62
C PHE A 216 -24.55 4.53 -3.84
N THR A 217 -24.65 3.27 -3.41
CA THR A 217 -25.81 2.39 -3.67
C THR A 217 -26.62 2.03 -2.41
N GLY A 218 -26.03 2.17 -1.22
CA GLY A 218 -26.63 1.68 0.03
C GLY A 218 -26.70 0.15 0.09
N ARG A 219 -25.88 -0.56 -0.67
CA ARG A 219 -25.78 -2.03 -0.65
C ARG A 219 -24.56 -2.50 0.12
N SER A 220 -24.71 -3.61 0.83
CA SER A 220 -23.59 -4.26 1.50
C SER A 220 -22.60 -4.79 0.47
N ALA A 221 -21.32 -4.52 0.69
CA ALA A 221 -20.28 -4.92 -0.24
C ALA A 221 -19.01 -5.31 0.49
N SER A 222 -18.29 -6.28 -0.05
CA SER A 222 -16.97 -6.66 0.41
C SER A 222 -15.99 -6.85 -0.73
N VAL A 223 -14.69 -6.76 -0.42
CA VAL A 223 -13.63 -7.13 -1.33
C VAL A 223 -13.48 -8.65 -1.31
N TYR A 224 -13.15 -9.26 -2.44
CA TYR A 224 -12.77 -10.67 -2.45
C TYR A 224 -11.44 -10.88 -1.67
N PRO A 225 -11.20 -12.06 -1.08
CA PRO A 225 -9.97 -12.35 -0.35
C PRO A 225 -8.72 -12.19 -1.20
N GLU A 226 -7.59 -11.84 -0.58
CA GLU A 226 -6.30 -11.71 -1.26
C GLU A 226 -5.78 -13.08 -1.73
N SER A 227 -6.13 -14.16 -1.02
CA SER A 227 -5.88 -15.53 -1.46
C SER A 227 -6.80 -15.88 -2.64
N GLN A 228 -6.21 -15.99 -3.82
CA GLN A 228 -6.91 -16.34 -5.06
C GLN A 228 -7.11 -17.86 -5.21
N ILE A 229 -7.03 -18.61 -4.10
CA ILE A 229 -7.36 -20.03 -4.09
C ILE A 229 -8.89 -20.12 -4.16
N GLY A 230 -9.40 -20.67 -5.26
CA GLY A 230 -10.81 -20.53 -5.61
C GLY A 230 -11.79 -21.01 -4.53
N THR A 231 -11.42 -21.99 -3.72
CA THR A 231 -12.24 -22.56 -2.64
C THR A 231 -12.35 -21.64 -1.43
N GLU A 232 -11.30 -20.89 -1.09
CA GLU A 232 -11.33 -19.89 -0.01
C GLU A 232 -12.22 -18.72 -0.40
N VAL A 233 -12.13 -18.28 -1.66
CA VAL A 233 -13.01 -17.23 -2.19
C VAL A 233 -14.47 -17.68 -2.16
N CYS A 234 -14.76 -18.92 -2.52
CA CYS A 234 -16.12 -19.47 -2.47
C CYS A 234 -16.63 -19.61 -1.04
N ARG A 235 -15.84 -20.16 -0.11
CA ARG A 235 -16.21 -20.25 1.32
C ARG A 235 -16.45 -18.87 1.93
N TYR A 236 -15.59 -17.91 1.61
CA TYR A 236 -15.77 -16.52 2.02
C TYR A 236 -17.07 -15.93 1.47
N SER A 237 -17.33 -16.12 0.18
CA SER A 237 -18.55 -15.67 -0.50
C SER A 237 -19.81 -16.26 0.16
N GLN A 238 -19.79 -17.53 0.57
CA GLN A 238 -20.87 -18.15 1.34
C GLN A 238 -21.03 -17.53 2.71
N THR A 239 -19.92 -17.32 3.42
CA THR A 239 -19.91 -16.79 4.79
C THR A 239 -20.55 -15.40 4.85
N ILE A 240 -20.29 -14.55 3.85
CA ILE A 240 -20.86 -13.21 3.77
C ILE A 240 -22.24 -13.18 3.09
N GLY A 241 -22.75 -14.31 2.58
CA GLY A 241 -24.01 -14.39 1.86
C GLY A 241 -24.00 -13.61 0.53
N ALA A 242 -22.90 -13.67 -0.22
CA ALA A 242 -22.74 -12.93 -1.47
C ALA A 242 -23.77 -13.38 -2.53
N THR A 243 -24.52 -12.42 -3.07
CA THR A 243 -25.52 -12.65 -4.14
C THR A 243 -25.06 -12.11 -5.49
N TYR A 244 -24.15 -11.14 -5.50
CA TYR A 244 -23.61 -10.56 -6.73
C TYR A 244 -22.10 -10.42 -6.68
N LEU A 245 -21.50 -10.50 -7.86
CA LEU A 245 -20.08 -10.26 -8.07
C LEU A 245 -19.89 -9.30 -9.25
N ILE A 246 -19.10 -8.25 -9.01
CA ILE A 246 -18.80 -7.21 -9.98
C ILE A 246 -17.36 -7.41 -10.48
N LYS A 247 -17.23 -7.59 -11.80
CA LYS A 247 -15.95 -7.55 -12.52
C LYS A 247 -15.74 -6.16 -13.10
N ALA A 248 -14.53 -5.63 -12.90
CA ALA A 248 -14.05 -4.35 -13.38
C ALA A 248 -12.57 -4.47 -13.81
N PRO A 249 -12.29 -4.81 -15.08
CA PRO A 249 -10.94 -5.14 -15.55
C PRO A 249 -9.87 -4.08 -15.27
N ALA A 250 -10.26 -2.80 -15.22
CA ALA A 250 -9.36 -1.69 -14.96
C ALA A 250 -8.83 -1.63 -13.50
N ILE A 251 -9.50 -2.30 -12.56
CA ILE A 251 -9.17 -2.22 -11.12
C ILE A 251 -9.03 -3.57 -10.44
N ASP A 252 -9.48 -4.65 -11.05
CA ASP A 252 -9.36 -6.01 -10.53
C ASP A 252 -7.92 -6.50 -10.58
N ASP A 253 -7.60 -7.50 -9.75
CA ASP A 253 -6.27 -8.11 -9.75
C ASP A 253 -6.06 -8.97 -11.00
N PRO A 254 -4.84 -9.07 -11.57
CA PRO A 254 -4.60 -9.71 -12.87
C PRO A 254 -5.12 -11.16 -13.01
N ASN A 255 -5.14 -11.91 -11.91
CA ASN A 255 -5.56 -13.31 -11.89
C ASN A 255 -7.04 -13.50 -11.54
N PHE A 256 -7.76 -12.43 -11.22
CA PHE A 256 -9.18 -12.49 -10.85
C PHE A 256 -10.03 -13.07 -11.98
N ASP A 257 -9.65 -12.76 -13.22
CA ASP A 257 -10.31 -13.28 -14.42
C ASP A 257 -10.24 -14.79 -14.55
N GLU A 258 -9.10 -15.39 -14.18
CA GLU A 258 -8.89 -16.82 -14.23
C GLU A 258 -9.77 -17.55 -13.20
N PHE A 259 -9.88 -17.00 -11.98
CA PHE A 259 -10.79 -17.49 -10.95
C PHE A 259 -12.24 -17.46 -11.44
N LEU A 260 -12.68 -16.32 -11.99
CA LEU A 260 -14.04 -16.17 -12.48
C LEU A 260 -14.37 -17.15 -13.60
N ILE A 261 -13.43 -17.47 -14.49
CA ILE A 261 -13.66 -18.39 -15.60
C ILE A 261 -13.73 -19.84 -15.12
N LYS A 262 -12.88 -20.23 -14.16
CA LYS A 262 -12.77 -21.63 -13.71
C LYS A 262 -13.85 -22.06 -12.72
N GLU A 263 -14.20 -21.21 -11.75
CA GLU A 263 -14.99 -21.65 -10.59
C GLU A 263 -16.45 -21.21 -10.58
N LEU A 264 -16.80 -20.18 -11.35
CA LEU A 264 -18.17 -19.70 -11.48
C LEU A 264 -18.64 -19.78 -12.94
N PRO A 265 -18.69 -20.97 -13.59
CA PRO A 265 -19.03 -21.08 -15.00
C PRO A 265 -20.51 -20.79 -15.31
N ALA A 266 -21.42 -21.00 -14.35
CA ALA A 266 -22.87 -20.78 -14.50
C ALA A 266 -23.27 -19.31 -14.28
N LYS A 267 -22.55 -18.38 -14.90
CA LYS A 267 -22.78 -16.93 -14.73
C LYS A 267 -24.09 -16.52 -15.37
N GLN A 268 -25.02 -16.01 -14.56
CA GLN A 268 -26.08 -15.17 -15.10
C GLN A 268 -25.57 -13.74 -15.10
N LEU A 269 -25.02 -13.30 -16.24
CA LEU A 269 -24.70 -11.89 -16.47
C LEU A 269 -26.01 -11.10 -16.40
N VAL A 270 -26.12 -10.19 -15.44
CA VAL A 270 -27.34 -9.39 -15.22
C VAL A 270 -27.16 -7.93 -15.65
N PHE A 271 -25.92 -7.46 -15.76
CA PHE A 271 -25.60 -6.14 -16.24
C PHE A 271 -24.20 -6.12 -16.86
N ALA A 272 -24.04 -5.33 -17.92
CA ALA A 272 -22.74 -5.05 -18.51
C ALA A 272 -22.72 -3.65 -19.14
N ASN A 273 -21.59 -2.97 -19.01
CA ASN A 273 -21.21 -1.83 -19.83
C ASN A 273 -19.73 -1.95 -20.21
N SER A 274 -19.13 -0.86 -20.71
CA SER A 274 -17.72 -0.80 -21.14
C SER A 274 -16.75 -1.19 -20.04
N ASP A 275 -17.03 -0.80 -18.79
CA ASP A 275 -16.10 -0.93 -17.66
C ASP A 275 -16.46 -2.07 -16.70
N PHE A 276 -17.74 -2.40 -16.59
CA PHE A 276 -18.27 -3.27 -15.53
C PHE A 276 -19.11 -4.42 -16.07
N ARG A 277 -19.03 -5.56 -15.40
CA ARG A 277 -19.92 -6.70 -15.59
C ARG A 277 -20.41 -7.18 -14.22
N VAL A 278 -21.71 -7.34 -14.06
CA VAL A 278 -22.32 -7.84 -12.82
C VAL A 278 -22.89 -9.22 -13.07
N PHE A 279 -22.48 -10.15 -12.22
CA PHE A 279 -22.91 -11.54 -12.25
C PHE A 279 -23.74 -11.83 -11.02
N HIS A 280 -24.91 -12.45 -11.21
CA HIS A 280 -25.66 -13.04 -10.11
C HIS A 280 -25.05 -14.40 -9.75
N ILE A 281 -24.78 -14.61 -8.46
CA ILE A 281 -24.18 -15.83 -7.94
C ILE A 281 -25.29 -16.69 -7.33
N ARG A 282 -25.40 -17.95 -7.75
CA ARG A 282 -26.33 -18.90 -7.12
C ARG A 282 -25.65 -19.57 -5.93
N SER A 283 -26.42 -19.82 -4.87
CA SER A 283 -25.97 -20.57 -3.69
C SER A 283 -25.32 -21.90 -4.08
N ASP A 284 -25.96 -22.62 -5.01
CA ASP A 284 -25.54 -23.95 -5.46
C ASP A 284 -24.18 -23.92 -6.20
N ASP A 285 -23.84 -22.79 -6.82
CA ASP A 285 -22.53 -22.61 -7.48
C ASP A 285 -21.42 -22.44 -6.44
N LEU A 286 -21.70 -21.66 -5.38
CA LEU A 286 -20.77 -21.48 -4.28
C LEU A 286 -20.54 -22.77 -3.50
N GLU A 287 -21.59 -23.57 -3.29
CA GLU A 287 -21.49 -24.89 -2.63
C GLU A 287 -20.62 -25.86 -3.42
N ARG A 288 -20.84 -25.96 -4.74
CA ARG A 288 -20.01 -26.81 -5.61
C ARG A 288 -18.55 -26.37 -5.65
N CYS A 289 -18.31 -25.06 -5.72
CA CYS A 289 -16.96 -24.51 -5.70
C CYS A 289 -16.24 -24.78 -4.37
N ALA A 290 -16.93 -24.60 -3.23
CA ALA A 290 -16.37 -24.89 -1.92
C ALA A 290 -16.09 -26.39 -1.70
N ALA A 291 -16.89 -27.28 -2.30
CA ALA A 291 -16.79 -28.73 -2.13
C ALA A 291 -15.68 -29.41 -2.97
N LYS A 292 -15.25 -28.81 -4.10
CA LYS A 292 -14.23 -29.40 -5.00
C LYS A 292 -12.90 -29.75 -4.30
N GLU A 293 -12.48 -28.98 -3.30
CA GLU A 293 -11.24 -29.26 -2.55
C GLU A 293 -11.38 -30.38 -1.50
N ALA A 294 -12.58 -30.57 -0.93
CA ALA A 294 -12.82 -31.66 0.00
C ALA A 294 -12.61 -33.03 -0.67
N SER A 295 -12.93 -33.12 -1.97
CA SER A 295 -12.67 -34.31 -2.79
C SER A 295 -11.21 -34.43 -3.25
N ALA A 296 -10.47 -33.33 -3.37
CA ALA A 296 -9.06 -33.35 -3.80
C ALA A 296 -8.08 -33.66 -2.66
N ASN A 297 -8.47 -33.36 -1.41
CA ASN A 297 -7.69 -33.63 -0.20
C ASN A 297 -8.16 -34.87 0.59
N SER A 298 -9.03 -35.70 0.01
CA SER A 298 -9.36 -37.02 0.57
C SER A 298 -8.22 -38.01 0.22
N PRO A 299 -7.57 -38.68 1.19
CA PRO A 299 -6.62 -39.73 0.86
C PRO A 299 -7.34 -40.86 0.08
N PRO A 300 -6.68 -41.49 -0.90
CA PRO A 300 -7.28 -42.59 -1.63
C PRO A 300 -7.23 -43.82 -0.72
N PHE A 301 -8.22 -43.98 0.15
CA PHE A 301 -8.44 -45.26 0.82
C PHE A 301 -9.74 -45.89 0.34
N ALA A 302 -9.54 -46.82 -0.57
CA ALA A 302 -10.48 -47.82 -0.99
C ALA A 302 -11.07 -48.56 0.22
N LEU A 303 -12.38 -48.75 0.22
CA LEU A 303 -13.00 -49.89 0.89
C LEU A 303 -13.60 -50.79 -0.18
N THR A 304 -12.75 -51.64 -0.75
CA THR A 304 -13.16 -52.89 -1.37
C THR A 304 -13.83 -53.74 -0.29
N ARG A 305 -15.16 -53.87 -0.36
CA ARG A 305 -15.88 -54.92 0.38
C ARG A 305 -15.53 -56.27 -0.24
N THR A 306 -14.82 -57.11 0.50
CA THR A 306 -14.72 -58.54 0.21
C THR A 306 -16.05 -59.23 0.53
N PRO A 307 -16.57 -60.12 -0.35
CA PRO A 307 -17.74 -60.93 -0.03
C PRO A 307 -17.30 -62.12 0.83
N SER A 308 -18.02 -62.37 1.92
CA SER A 308 -17.86 -63.58 2.73
C SER A 308 -18.43 -64.79 1.98
N SER A 309 -17.59 -65.73 1.59
CA SER A 309 -18.01 -67.09 1.20
C SER A 309 -18.16 -67.96 2.44
N ARG A 310 -19.26 -68.72 2.48
CA ARG A 310 -19.42 -69.93 3.29
C ARG A 310 -18.53 -71.05 2.77
#